data_AF-A0A3M1BGB5-F1
#
_entry.id   AF-A0A3M1BGB5-F1
#
_cell.length_a   1.000
_cell.length_b   1.000
_cell.length_c   1.000
_cell.angle_alpha   90.00
_cell.angle_beta   90.00
_cell.angle_gamma   90.00
#
_symmetry.space_group_name_H-M   'P 1'
#
loop_
_entity.id
_entity.type
_entity.pdbx_description
1 polymer ?
#
loop_
_entity_poly.entity_id
_entity_poly.type
_entity_poly.pdbx_seq_one_letter_code
_entity_poly.pdbx_strand_id
1 'polypeptide(L)'
;MEMKMEKLFTTMAVLCALTLTVFMVAAPNCGGGNGDAGKTIFMVDFNEGNIDDNGDTINRGKWTGPEHGCDPLDAPGRTMWIAGAVHHDFQEMEDPDGTYSAKLGDWTPNMVQMYDDGTHGDVVAGDNVYSLELMFEEGMHLAYKYTWGTPGQDWTCTEEFPGNSRILELKDNSGDGITIRYDEFADETTNKDAANLNQNGDGTLSWTDDWNGDGLPDAQERKVDTNNDGTLDVWPENAF
;
A
#
# COMPACT_ATOMS: atom_id res chain seq x y z
N MET A 1 -15.76 41.91 68.54
CA MET A 1 -15.44 42.95 67.55
C MET A 1 -14.10 43.52 67.98
N GLU A 2 -13.02 42.92 67.51
CA GLU A 2 -11.66 43.15 68.00
C GLU A 2 -10.75 43.26 66.77
N MET A 3 -10.24 44.47 66.53
CA MET A 3 -9.20 44.74 65.54
C MET A 3 -7.85 44.35 66.13
N LYS A 4 -7.05 43.58 65.38
CA LYS A 4 -5.59 43.65 65.46
C LYS A 4 -4.96 43.61 64.08
N MET A 5 -3.92 44.43 63.99
CA MET A 5 -3.18 44.91 62.85
C MET A 5 -1.77 44.31 62.93
N GLU A 6 -1.31 43.59 61.91
CA GLU A 6 0.11 43.21 61.70
C GLU A 6 0.40 43.26 60.18
N LYS A 7 1.17 44.25 59.71
CA LYS A 7 2.62 44.23 59.37
C LYS A 7 2.95 43.34 58.16
N LEU A 8 3.17 43.92 56.97
CA LEU A 8 4.45 44.43 56.40
C LEU A 8 5.52 43.34 56.22
N PHE A 9 5.85 42.95 54.98
CA PHE A 9 7.15 42.47 54.44
C PHE A 9 6.90 42.11 52.95
N THR A 10 7.36 42.89 51.97
CA THR A 10 8.71 42.95 51.36
C THR A 10 8.74 42.28 49.99
N THR A 11 8.98 43.14 49.00
CA THR A 11 9.25 42.90 47.59
C THR A 11 10.58 42.16 47.39
N MET A 12 10.57 41.05 46.65
CA MET A 12 11.68 40.36 45.94
C MET A 12 11.16 38.96 45.61
N ALA A 13 11.27 38.33 44.44
CA ALA A 13 12.02 38.48 43.20
C ALA A 13 11.14 37.75 42.13
N VAL A 14 11.42 37.54 40.86
CA VAL A 14 12.62 37.29 40.07
C VAL A 14 12.21 37.64 38.64
N LEU A 15 13.04 38.42 37.95
CA LEU A 15 12.95 38.56 36.50
C LEU A 15 13.33 37.20 35.90
N CYS A 16 12.33 36.39 35.53
CA CYS A 16 12.57 35.15 34.80
C CYS A 16 12.94 35.54 33.36
N ALA A 17 14.23 35.48 33.06
CA ALA A 17 14.73 35.53 31.70
C ALA A 17 14.13 34.35 30.95
N LEU A 18 13.18 34.64 30.05
CA LEU A 18 12.64 33.68 29.11
C LEU A 18 13.73 33.40 28.07
N THR A 19 14.66 32.51 28.39
CA THR A 19 15.45 31.84 27.36
C THR A 19 14.47 31.05 26.52
N LEU A 20 14.16 31.58 25.34
CA LEU A 20 13.51 30.86 24.26
C LEU A 20 14.48 29.76 23.83
N THR A 21 14.44 28.63 24.55
CA THR A 21 14.97 27.37 24.05
C THR A 21 14.07 27.00 22.89
N VAL A 22 14.50 27.37 21.68
CA VAL A 22 13.99 26.75 20.46
C VAL A 22 14.34 25.28 20.63
N PHE A 23 13.37 24.49 21.11
CA PHE A 23 13.34 23.08 20.81
C PHE A 23 13.22 23.02 19.30
N MET A 24 14.37 22.93 18.64
CA MET A 24 14.43 22.17 17.40
C MET A 24 13.96 20.78 17.82
N VAL A 25 12.66 20.52 17.66
CA VAL A 25 12.18 19.16 17.49
C VAL A 25 12.97 18.71 16.27
N ALA A 26 14.04 17.95 16.51
CA ALA A 26 14.70 17.24 15.43
C ALA A 26 13.57 16.56 14.66
N ALA A 27 13.49 16.81 13.35
CA ALA A 27 12.63 16.01 12.50
C ALA A 27 12.88 14.55 12.88
N PRO A 28 11.84 13.74 13.12
CA PRO A 28 12.02 12.33 13.42
C PRO A 28 12.99 11.79 12.40
N ASN A 29 14.06 11.21 12.93
CA ASN A 29 15.17 10.73 12.15
C ASN A 29 14.61 9.61 11.28
N CYS A 30 14.31 9.85 9.99
CA CYS A 30 13.93 8.83 9.01
C CYS A 30 15.09 7.86 8.70
N GLY A 31 16.06 7.74 9.61
CA GLY A 31 17.16 6.80 9.54
C GLY A 31 16.68 5.47 10.11
N GLY A 32 16.25 4.60 9.19
CA GLY A 32 15.73 3.27 9.44
C GLY A 32 16.54 2.42 10.43
N GLY A 33 15.81 1.51 11.07
CA GLY A 33 16.41 0.45 11.87
C GLY A 33 15.58 -0.09 13.03
N ASN A 34 14.37 0.40 13.30
CA ASN A 34 13.60 -0.07 14.45
C ASN A 34 12.09 -0.10 14.18
N GLY A 35 11.61 -1.02 13.33
CA GLY A 35 10.22 -1.50 13.33
C GLY A 35 9.12 -0.44 13.53
N ASP A 36 9.33 0.78 13.04
CA ASP A 36 8.36 1.84 13.22
C ASP A 36 7.24 1.55 12.22
N ALA A 37 5.99 1.61 12.68
CA ALA A 37 4.85 1.41 11.81
C ALA A 37 4.87 2.47 10.70
N GLY A 38 5.19 2.04 9.49
CA GLY A 38 5.17 2.82 8.27
C GLY A 38 3.75 2.94 7.73
N LYS A 39 3.53 4.03 7.01
CA LYS A 39 2.34 4.16 6.17
C LYS A 39 2.55 3.32 4.92
N THR A 40 1.58 2.48 4.57
CA THR A 40 1.57 1.75 3.30
C THR A 40 0.34 2.15 2.51
N ILE A 41 0.51 2.49 1.25
CA ILE A 41 -0.59 2.80 0.33
C ILE A 41 -0.59 1.74 -0.76
N PHE A 42 -1.70 1.00 -0.85
CA PHE A 42 -1.97 0.13 -1.99
C PHE A 42 -2.74 0.95 -3.02
N MET A 43 -2.28 0.92 -4.26
CA MET A 43 -2.92 1.55 -5.41
C MET A 43 -3.07 0.52 -6.52
N VAL A 44 -4.22 0.50 -7.16
CA VAL A 44 -4.46 -0.37 -8.31
C VAL A 44 -5.14 0.42 -9.42
N ASP A 45 -4.48 0.45 -10.57
CA ASP A 45 -5.04 0.99 -11.79
C ASP A 45 -6.00 -0.03 -12.41
N PHE A 46 -7.27 0.38 -12.57
CA PHE A 46 -8.30 -0.42 -13.21
C PHE A 46 -8.65 0.10 -14.61
N ASN A 47 -7.87 1.00 -15.19
CA ASN A 47 -8.11 1.55 -16.52
C ASN A 47 -7.92 0.51 -17.64
N GLU A 48 -8.50 0.80 -18.80
CA GLU A 48 -8.36 -0.03 -19.99
C GLU A 48 -7.21 0.46 -20.84
N GLY A 49 -6.42 -0.47 -21.38
CA GLY A 49 -5.29 -0.12 -22.25
C GLY A 49 -3.95 -0.03 -21.55
N ASN A 50 -3.89 -0.25 -20.24
CA ASN A 50 -2.64 -0.44 -19.48
C ASN A 50 -1.78 -1.54 -20.11
N ILE A 51 -0.48 -1.43 -19.90
CA ILE A 51 0.53 -2.28 -20.54
C ILE A 51 1.34 -2.95 -19.44
N ASP A 52 1.44 -4.28 -19.50
CA ASP A 52 2.20 -5.07 -18.53
C ASP A 52 3.72 -4.97 -18.74
N ASP A 53 4.52 -5.58 -17.85
CA ASP A 53 5.98 -5.58 -17.93
C ASP A 53 6.52 -6.32 -19.18
N ASN A 54 5.67 -7.03 -19.94
CA ASN A 54 6.02 -7.64 -21.22
C ASN A 54 5.71 -6.72 -22.42
N GLY A 55 5.09 -5.56 -22.20
CA GLY A 55 4.67 -4.66 -23.27
C GLY A 55 3.31 -5.01 -23.89
N ASP A 56 2.56 -5.94 -23.29
CA ASP A 56 1.25 -6.39 -23.78
C ASP A 56 0.11 -5.61 -23.10
N THR A 57 -0.97 -5.34 -23.83
CA THR A 57 -2.14 -4.69 -23.24
C THR A 57 -2.85 -5.61 -22.25
N ILE A 58 -3.05 -5.11 -21.03
CA ILE A 58 -3.77 -5.80 -19.96
C ILE A 58 -5.27 -5.82 -20.25
N ASN A 59 -5.85 -7.01 -20.15
CA ASN A 59 -7.29 -7.18 -20.12
C ASN A 59 -7.78 -7.18 -18.65
N ARG A 60 -8.16 -6.02 -18.13
CA ARG A 60 -8.70 -5.85 -16.77
C ARG A 60 -9.92 -6.74 -16.47
N GLY A 61 -10.65 -7.16 -17.51
CA GLY A 61 -11.82 -8.03 -17.40
C GLY A 61 -11.52 -9.51 -17.53
N LYS A 62 -10.23 -9.89 -17.68
CA LYS A 62 -9.81 -11.26 -17.99
C LYS A 62 -10.46 -12.27 -17.07
N TRP A 63 -10.51 -12.04 -15.76
CA TRP A 63 -11.02 -13.03 -14.81
C TRP A 63 -12.34 -12.65 -14.15
N THR A 64 -12.80 -11.41 -14.36
CA THR A 64 -13.93 -10.81 -13.65
C THR A 64 -15.07 -10.39 -14.58
N GLY A 65 -14.86 -10.48 -15.89
CA GLY A 65 -15.78 -10.04 -16.92
C GLY A 65 -16.59 -11.15 -17.61
N PRO A 66 -17.53 -10.77 -18.49
CA PRO A 66 -18.48 -11.69 -19.13
C PRO A 66 -17.85 -12.81 -19.97
N GLU A 67 -16.64 -12.58 -20.49
CA GLU A 67 -15.86 -13.58 -21.22
C GLU A 67 -15.54 -14.83 -20.38
N HIS A 68 -15.56 -14.69 -19.05
CA HIS A 68 -15.39 -15.79 -18.09
C HIS A 68 -16.71 -16.21 -17.42
N GLY A 69 -17.85 -15.81 -18.00
CA GLY A 69 -19.18 -16.15 -17.48
C GLY A 69 -19.60 -15.32 -16.25
N CYS A 70 -18.93 -14.20 -16.02
CA CYS A 70 -19.19 -13.29 -14.91
C CYS A 70 -20.15 -12.16 -15.30
N ASP A 71 -20.57 -11.38 -14.31
CA ASP A 71 -21.34 -10.17 -14.58
C ASP A 71 -20.51 -9.14 -15.36
N PRO A 72 -21.17 -8.20 -16.08
CA PRO A 72 -20.47 -7.06 -16.69
C PRO A 72 -19.57 -6.34 -15.69
N LEU A 73 -18.47 -5.77 -16.17
CA LEU A 73 -17.55 -5.00 -15.31
C LEU A 73 -18.24 -3.77 -14.72
N ASP A 74 -19.16 -3.17 -15.45
CA ASP A 74 -19.98 -2.02 -15.05
C ASP A 74 -21.26 -2.41 -14.30
N ALA A 75 -21.39 -3.67 -13.86
CA ALA A 75 -22.56 -4.08 -13.09
C ALA A 75 -22.69 -3.25 -11.80
N PRO A 76 -23.92 -2.77 -11.46
CA PRO A 76 -24.10 -1.86 -10.33
C PRO A 76 -23.58 -2.43 -9.00
N GLY A 77 -22.86 -1.59 -8.25
CA GLY A 77 -22.38 -1.91 -6.91
C GLY A 77 -21.06 -2.70 -6.87
N ARG A 78 -20.47 -3.00 -8.02
CA ARG A 78 -19.08 -3.48 -8.07
C ARG A 78 -18.12 -2.33 -7.76
N THR A 79 -17.08 -2.64 -6.99
CA THR A 79 -15.99 -1.73 -6.65
C THR A 79 -14.72 -2.56 -6.45
N MET A 80 -13.61 -1.86 -6.24
CA MET A 80 -12.33 -2.47 -5.92
C MET A 80 -12.20 -2.82 -4.44
N TRP A 81 -11.57 -3.96 -4.18
CA TRP A 81 -11.27 -4.47 -2.85
C TRP A 81 -9.88 -5.10 -2.84
N ILE A 82 -9.32 -5.25 -1.65
CA ILE A 82 -8.10 -6.01 -1.40
C ILE A 82 -8.39 -7.18 -0.46
N ALA A 83 -7.73 -8.31 -0.70
CA ALA A 83 -7.76 -9.48 0.17
C ALA A 83 -6.36 -10.07 0.29
N GLY A 84 -5.91 -10.36 1.50
CA GLY A 84 -4.55 -10.86 1.74
C GLY A 84 -4.27 -11.17 3.20
N ALA A 85 -2.99 -11.42 3.49
CA ALA A 85 -2.46 -11.68 4.83
C ALA A 85 -0.94 -11.43 4.87
N VAL A 86 -0.34 -11.60 6.05
CA VAL A 86 1.11 -11.77 6.16
C VAL A 86 1.52 -13.05 5.44
N HIS A 87 2.58 -12.99 4.62
CA HIS A 87 3.02 -14.11 3.81
C HIS A 87 3.59 -15.24 4.69
N HIS A 88 3.26 -16.48 4.39
CA HIS A 88 3.58 -17.67 5.21
C HIS A 88 5.08 -17.96 5.35
N ASP A 89 5.89 -17.56 4.38
CA ASP A 89 7.36 -17.70 4.44
C ASP A 89 8.05 -16.68 5.36
N PHE A 90 7.31 -15.69 5.87
CA PHE A 90 7.87 -14.68 6.75
C PHE A 90 8.01 -15.18 8.18
N GLN A 91 9.22 -15.60 8.53
CA GLN A 91 9.54 -16.13 9.86
C GLN A 91 10.02 -15.05 10.85
N GLU A 92 10.33 -13.83 10.36
CA GLU A 92 10.98 -12.79 11.18
C GLU A 92 9.99 -11.90 11.93
N MET A 93 8.83 -11.57 11.35
CA MET A 93 7.67 -11.12 12.12
C MET A 93 6.51 -12.07 11.92
N GLU A 94 6.27 -12.90 12.94
CA GLU A 94 5.01 -13.62 13.02
C GLU A 94 3.86 -12.62 13.21
N ASP A 95 2.69 -12.94 12.65
CA ASP A 95 1.40 -12.29 12.96
C ASP A 95 0.58 -13.21 13.88
N PRO A 96 1.05 -13.48 15.11
CA PRO A 96 0.53 -14.57 15.95
C PRO A 96 -0.92 -14.34 16.38
N ASP A 97 -1.40 -13.10 16.38
CA ASP A 97 -2.78 -12.73 16.73
C ASP A 97 -3.64 -12.36 15.52
N GLY A 98 -3.08 -12.40 14.30
CA GLY A 98 -3.78 -12.08 13.06
C GLY A 98 -4.09 -10.60 12.87
N THR A 99 -3.52 -9.70 13.69
CA THR A 99 -3.82 -8.27 13.63
C THR A 99 -3.46 -7.67 12.29
N TYR A 100 -2.34 -8.08 11.69
CA TYR A 100 -1.93 -7.55 10.39
C TYR A 100 -2.73 -8.15 9.25
N SER A 101 -2.96 -9.46 9.28
CA SER A 101 -3.74 -10.17 8.28
C SER A 101 -5.20 -9.68 8.25
N ALA A 102 -5.77 -9.36 9.41
CA ALA A 102 -7.10 -8.78 9.50
C ALA A 102 -7.26 -7.43 8.78
N LYS A 103 -6.18 -6.63 8.65
CA LYS A 103 -6.21 -5.37 7.88
C LYS A 103 -6.43 -5.60 6.39
N LEU A 104 -6.04 -6.77 5.89
CA LEU A 104 -6.21 -7.21 4.50
C LEU A 104 -7.37 -8.22 4.37
N GLY A 105 -8.21 -8.36 5.40
CA GLY A 105 -9.39 -9.23 5.34
C GLY A 105 -9.09 -10.73 5.48
N ASP A 106 -7.87 -11.13 5.83
CA ASP A 106 -7.46 -12.52 6.09
C ASP A 106 -7.96 -13.49 5.01
N TRP A 107 -7.62 -13.18 3.76
CA TRP A 107 -8.06 -13.93 2.56
C TRP A 107 -9.59 -14.06 2.38
N THR A 108 -10.38 -13.19 3.01
CA THR A 108 -11.81 -13.09 2.73
C THR A 108 -12.04 -12.00 1.68
N PRO A 109 -12.50 -12.36 0.46
CA PRO A 109 -12.63 -11.41 -0.64
C PRO A 109 -13.76 -10.40 -0.39
N ASN A 110 -13.63 -9.24 -1.01
CA ASN A 110 -14.64 -8.18 -0.97
C ASN A 110 -15.06 -7.76 0.46
N MET A 111 -14.09 -7.72 1.40
CA MET A 111 -14.27 -7.26 2.78
C MET A 111 -13.54 -5.95 3.09
N VAL A 112 -12.38 -5.70 2.46
CA VAL A 112 -11.59 -4.48 2.63
C VAL A 112 -11.68 -3.65 1.35
N GLN A 113 -12.51 -2.61 1.39
CA GLN A 113 -12.80 -1.78 0.21
C GLN A 113 -11.66 -0.79 -0.07
N MET A 114 -11.37 -0.57 -1.36
CA MET A 114 -10.51 0.51 -1.86
C MET A 114 -11.33 1.65 -2.47
N TYR A 115 -10.73 2.84 -2.62
CA TYR A 115 -11.45 4.08 -2.93
C TYR A 115 -10.84 4.84 -4.11
N ASP A 116 -11.71 5.40 -4.95
CA ASP A 116 -11.42 6.31 -6.08
C ASP A 116 -12.27 7.59 -5.88
N ASP A 117 -11.99 8.31 -4.79
CA ASP A 117 -12.79 9.43 -4.29
C ASP A 117 -11.97 10.63 -3.75
N GLY A 118 -10.66 10.64 -4.00
CA GLY A 118 -9.70 11.64 -3.54
C GLY A 118 -9.33 11.49 -2.06
N THR A 119 -9.49 10.30 -1.49
CA THR A 119 -9.16 9.98 -0.09
C THR A 119 -8.43 8.64 0.04
N HIS A 120 -7.97 8.28 1.24
CA HIS A 120 -7.26 7.00 1.52
C HIS A 120 -5.99 6.76 0.68
N GLY A 121 -5.34 7.82 0.21
CA GLY A 121 -4.16 7.74 -0.66
C GLY A 121 -4.47 8.04 -2.14
N ASP A 122 -5.75 8.18 -2.50
CA ASP A 122 -6.17 8.55 -3.85
C ASP A 122 -5.97 10.06 -4.05
N VAL A 123 -5.23 10.40 -5.10
CA VAL A 123 -4.90 11.76 -5.46
C VAL A 123 -5.94 12.39 -6.38
N VAL A 124 -6.57 11.59 -7.26
CA VAL A 124 -7.45 12.08 -8.33
C VAL A 124 -8.75 11.28 -8.38
N ALA A 125 -9.76 11.77 -7.68
CA ALA A 125 -11.09 11.15 -7.68
C ALA A 125 -11.69 10.93 -9.09
N GLY A 126 -12.19 9.72 -9.32
CA GLY A 126 -12.90 9.30 -10.52
C GLY A 126 -12.00 9.00 -11.71
N ASP A 127 -10.71 8.76 -11.50
CA ASP A 127 -9.75 8.38 -12.54
C ASP A 127 -9.60 6.86 -12.69
N ASN A 128 -10.37 6.09 -11.91
CA ASN A 128 -10.39 4.63 -11.93
C ASN A 128 -9.07 3.98 -11.45
N VAL A 129 -8.28 4.74 -10.68
CA VAL A 129 -7.20 4.26 -9.81
C VAL A 129 -7.73 4.20 -8.38
N TYR A 130 -7.76 3.01 -7.80
CA TYR A 130 -8.28 2.81 -6.46
C TYR A 130 -7.14 2.75 -5.45
N SER A 131 -7.33 3.34 -4.28
CA SER A 131 -6.33 3.37 -3.21
C SER A 131 -6.84 2.88 -1.87
N LEU A 132 -5.91 2.46 -1.02
CA LEU A 132 -6.14 2.20 0.39
C LEU A 132 -4.87 2.44 1.22
N GLU A 133 -4.96 3.35 2.18
CA GLU A 133 -3.93 3.63 3.19
C GLU A 133 -4.10 2.72 4.41
N LEU A 134 -3.03 2.00 4.77
CA LEU A 134 -2.93 1.13 5.94
C LEU A 134 -1.63 1.41 6.70
N MET A 135 -1.56 0.92 7.95
CA MET A 135 -0.37 1.00 8.79
C MET A 135 0.18 -0.40 9.04
N PHE A 136 1.45 -0.61 8.70
CA PHE A 136 2.20 -1.85 8.86
C PHE A 136 3.62 -1.57 9.34
N GLU A 137 4.35 -2.59 9.79
CA GLU A 137 5.77 -2.44 10.13
C GLU A 137 6.64 -2.57 8.86
N GLU A 138 7.66 -1.74 8.72
CA GLU A 138 8.64 -1.87 7.63
C GLU A 138 9.35 -3.24 7.73
N GLY A 139 9.56 -3.88 6.59
CA GLY A 139 10.19 -5.20 6.46
C GLY A 139 9.19 -6.37 6.49
N MET A 140 7.90 -6.11 6.72
CA MET A 140 6.89 -7.17 6.63
C MET A 140 6.77 -7.71 5.21
N HIS A 141 6.57 -9.03 5.09
CA HIS A 141 6.22 -9.66 3.83
C HIS A 141 4.72 -9.94 3.79
N LEU A 142 4.05 -9.40 2.78
CA LEU A 142 2.62 -9.54 2.57
C LEU A 142 2.33 -10.38 1.34
N ALA A 143 1.18 -11.04 1.36
CA ALA A 143 0.59 -11.75 0.26
C ALA A 143 -0.83 -11.23 0.06
N TYR A 144 -1.20 -10.82 -1.15
CA TYR A 144 -2.51 -10.18 -1.39
C TYR A 144 -2.98 -10.35 -2.83
N LYS A 145 -4.21 -9.93 -3.06
CA LYS A 145 -4.85 -9.79 -4.36
C LYS A 145 -5.86 -8.66 -4.34
N TYR A 146 -6.13 -8.15 -5.54
CA TYR A 146 -7.30 -7.31 -5.76
C TYR A 146 -8.53 -8.13 -6.18
N THR A 147 -9.70 -7.65 -5.80
CA THR A 147 -10.98 -8.19 -6.28
C THR A 147 -11.91 -7.09 -6.77
N TRP A 148 -12.62 -7.35 -7.87
CA TRP A 148 -13.64 -6.47 -8.45
C TRP A 148 -15.03 -7.08 -8.23
N GLY A 149 -15.76 -6.60 -7.23
CA GLY A 149 -16.96 -7.30 -6.77
C GLY A 149 -17.87 -6.47 -5.89
N THR A 150 -18.94 -7.11 -5.42
CA THR A 150 -19.90 -6.55 -4.46
C THR A 150 -19.53 -6.94 -3.02
N PRO A 151 -19.97 -6.20 -1.99
CA PRO A 151 -19.60 -6.48 -0.60
C PRO A 151 -19.91 -7.92 -0.18
N GLY A 152 -18.90 -8.63 0.34
CA GLY A 152 -19.02 -10.01 0.81
C GLY A 152 -19.24 -11.07 -0.28
N GLN A 153 -19.07 -10.72 -1.56
CA GLN A 153 -19.09 -11.69 -2.65
C GLN A 153 -17.88 -12.64 -2.56
N ASP A 154 -18.06 -13.90 -2.93
CA ASP A 154 -16.97 -14.89 -2.96
C ASP A 154 -15.95 -14.59 -4.10
N TRP A 155 -14.84 -15.34 -4.10
CA TRP A 155 -13.74 -15.22 -5.07
C TRP A 155 -14.16 -15.36 -6.54
N THR A 156 -15.12 -16.24 -6.81
CA THR A 156 -15.58 -16.51 -8.18
C THR A 156 -16.08 -15.23 -8.82
N CYS A 157 -15.53 -14.91 -9.99
CA CYS A 157 -15.85 -13.72 -10.77
C CYS A 157 -15.44 -12.38 -10.14
N THR A 158 -14.66 -12.38 -9.06
CA THR A 158 -14.15 -11.15 -8.45
C THR A 158 -12.63 -11.08 -8.44
N GLU A 159 -11.92 -12.20 -8.36
CA GLU A 159 -10.45 -12.18 -8.28
C GLU A 159 -9.75 -11.75 -9.57
N GLU A 160 -8.64 -11.03 -9.42
CA GLU A 160 -7.79 -10.60 -10.54
C GLU A 160 -7.08 -11.74 -11.26
N PHE A 161 -6.83 -12.88 -10.61
CA PHE A 161 -6.38 -14.14 -11.23
C PHE A 161 -6.51 -15.33 -10.26
N PRO A 162 -6.89 -16.53 -10.73
CA PRO A 162 -7.05 -17.71 -9.86
C PRO A 162 -5.74 -18.29 -9.31
N GLY A 163 -5.78 -18.73 -8.04
CA GLY A 163 -4.82 -19.70 -7.48
C GLY A 163 -3.37 -19.24 -7.24
N ASN A 164 -3.09 -17.94 -7.35
CA ASN A 164 -1.77 -17.33 -7.13
C ASN A 164 -1.87 -16.22 -6.07
N SER A 165 -0.84 -15.44 -5.76
CA SER A 165 -0.99 -14.17 -5.05
C SER A 165 0.09 -13.16 -5.44
N ARG A 166 -0.17 -11.87 -5.23
CA ARG A 166 0.87 -10.84 -5.24
C ARG A 166 1.66 -10.90 -3.95
N ILE A 167 2.95 -10.61 -4.03
CA ILE A 167 3.84 -10.46 -2.87
C ILE A 167 4.38 -9.03 -2.78
N LEU A 168 4.59 -8.59 -1.55
CA LEU A 168 5.18 -7.30 -1.24
C LEU A 168 5.99 -7.39 0.06
N GLU A 169 7.29 -7.10 -0.02
CA GLU A 169 8.10 -6.68 1.11
C GLU A 169 7.89 -5.18 1.33
N LEU A 170 7.48 -4.80 2.53
CA LEU A 170 7.25 -3.42 2.91
C LEU A 170 8.57 -2.69 3.12
N LYS A 171 9.19 -2.30 2.01
CA LYS A 171 10.44 -1.57 1.97
C LYS A 171 10.20 -0.19 1.37
N ASP A 172 10.41 0.85 2.16
CA ASP A 172 10.47 2.24 1.67
C ASP A 172 11.81 2.45 0.96
N ASN A 173 11.77 2.31 -0.36
CA ASN A 173 12.93 2.49 -1.23
C ASN A 173 13.14 3.96 -1.61
N SER A 174 12.08 4.78 -1.50
CA SER A 174 12.14 6.22 -1.76
C SER A 174 12.81 7.01 -0.62
N GLY A 175 12.68 6.52 0.62
CA GLY A 175 13.15 7.13 1.86
C GLY A 175 12.24 8.25 2.40
N ASP A 176 10.97 8.27 1.99
CA ASP A 176 10.00 9.32 2.36
C ASP A 176 9.13 8.97 3.59
N GLY A 177 9.27 7.76 4.12
CA GLY A 177 8.51 7.22 5.25
C GLY A 177 7.18 6.57 4.86
N ILE A 178 6.94 6.35 3.57
CA ILE A 178 5.76 5.71 3.00
C ILE A 178 6.23 4.56 2.11
N THR A 179 5.49 3.47 2.10
CA THR A 179 5.64 2.41 1.08
C THR A 179 4.43 2.47 0.18
N ILE A 180 4.61 2.86 -1.08
CA ILE A 180 3.53 2.87 -2.07
C ILE A 180 3.68 1.67 -2.99
N ARG A 181 2.63 0.85 -3.07
CA ARG A 181 2.54 -0.19 -4.07
C ARG A 181 1.52 0.21 -5.12
N TYR A 182 1.99 0.48 -6.33
CA TYR A 182 1.16 0.74 -7.50
C TYR A 182 1.16 -0.48 -8.42
N ASP A 183 -0.02 -1.09 -8.56
CA ASP A 183 -0.25 -2.27 -9.40
C ASP A 183 -1.25 -1.97 -10.50
N GLU A 184 -1.32 -2.88 -11.47
CA GLU A 184 -2.33 -2.87 -12.51
C GLU A 184 -3.20 -4.12 -12.37
N PHE A 185 -4.51 -3.95 -12.38
CA PHE A 185 -5.43 -5.06 -12.13
C PHE A 185 -5.33 -6.13 -13.21
N ALA A 186 -5.22 -7.40 -12.80
CA ALA A 186 -5.05 -8.55 -13.68
C ALA A 186 -3.73 -8.57 -14.48
N ASP A 187 -2.74 -7.75 -14.09
CA ASP A 187 -1.37 -7.95 -14.52
C ASP A 187 -0.84 -9.29 -14.00
N GLU A 188 -0.47 -10.18 -14.92
CA GLU A 188 0.07 -11.50 -14.59
C GLU A 188 1.59 -11.57 -14.61
N THR A 189 2.27 -10.45 -14.90
CA THR A 189 3.71 -10.34 -15.10
C THR A 189 4.46 -9.74 -13.92
N THR A 190 3.76 -9.11 -12.98
CA THR A 190 4.38 -8.50 -11.79
C THR A 190 4.17 -9.33 -10.55
N ASN A 191 5.18 -9.32 -9.67
CA ASN A 191 5.08 -9.62 -8.24
C ASN A 191 4.28 -10.85 -7.77
N LYS A 192 4.22 -11.94 -8.55
CA LYS A 192 3.45 -13.14 -8.21
C LYS A 192 4.28 -14.28 -7.61
N ASP A 193 3.75 -14.95 -6.57
CA ASP A 193 4.46 -15.99 -5.82
C ASP A 193 4.54 -17.36 -6.51
N ALA A 194 3.57 -17.77 -7.34
CA ALA A 194 3.50 -19.16 -7.81
C ALA A 194 3.50 -19.37 -9.34
N ALA A 195 2.98 -18.42 -10.10
CA ALA A 195 2.82 -18.50 -11.56
C ALA A 195 2.87 -17.10 -12.18
N ASN A 196 4.07 -16.54 -12.23
CA ASN A 196 4.34 -15.25 -12.84
C ASN A 196 4.61 -15.43 -14.36
N LEU A 197 3.98 -14.60 -15.20
CA LEU A 197 4.09 -14.62 -16.66
C LEU A 197 5.14 -13.64 -17.22
N ASN A 198 5.97 -13.04 -16.37
CA ASN A 198 7.09 -12.23 -16.83
C ASN A 198 8.05 -13.08 -17.68
N GLN A 199 8.37 -12.61 -18.89
CA GLN A 199 9.22 -13.34 -19.82
C GLN A 199 10.70 -13.35 -19.41
N ASN A 200 11.10 -12.48 -18.48
CA ASN A 200 12.47 -12.43 -17.95
C ASN A 200 12.67 -13.37 -16.75
N GLY A 201 11.60 -13.96 -16.21
CA GLY A 201 11.61 -14.83 -15.04
C GLY A 201 11.53 -16.33 -15.33
N ASP A 202 11.56 -17.14 -14.27
CA ASP A 202 11.41 -18.60 -14.33
C ASP A 202 10.00 -19.10 -13.95
N GLY A 203 9.08 -18.17 -13.65
CA GLY A 203 7.69 -18.43 -13.29
C GLY A 203 7.37 -18.31 -11.80
N THR A 204 8.37 -18.15 -10.93
CA THR A 204 8.19 -17.97 -9.47
C THR A 204 9.00 -16.76 -9.02
N LEU A 205 8.36 -15.71 -8.51
CA LEU A 205 9.10 -14.56 -7.99
C LEU A 205 9.59 -14.81 -6.56
N SER A 206 10.87 -14.57 -6.31
CA SER A 206 11.47 -14.50 -4.97
C SER A 206 11.53 -13.05 -4.44
N TRP A 207 11.72 -12.89 -3.12
CA TRP A 207 11.85 -11.58 -2.47
C TRP A 207 13.03 -10.72 -2.99
N THR A 208 13.99 -11.34 -3.69
CA THR A 208 15.21 -10.67 -4.17
C THR A 208 15.29 -10.57 -5.68
N ASP A 209 14.26 -11.05 -6.39
CA ASP A 209 14.24 -11.05 -7.85
C ASP A 209 14.00 -9.64 -8.38
N ASP A 210 14.82 -9.25 -9.36
CA ASP A 210 14.78 -7.98 -10.10
C ASP A 210 14.75 -8.34 -11.59
N TRP A 211 13.57 -8.68 -12.09
CA TRP A 211 13.37 -9.18 -13.45
C TRP A 211 13.30 -8.05 -14.48
N ASN A 212 13.00 -6.82 -14.06
CA ASN A 212 13.03 -5.65 -14.92
C ASN A 212 14.45 -5.02 -15.01
N GLY A 213 15.37 -5.39 -14.10
CA GLY A 213 16.76 -4.97 -14.08
C GLY A 213 16.98 -3.52 -13.63
N ASP A 214 16.05 -2.96 -12.87
CA ASP A 214 16.10 -1.58 -12.39
C ASP A 214 16.98 -1.40 -11.13
N GLY A 215 17.46 -2.51 -10.56
CA GLY A 215 18.30 -2.55 -9.37
C GLY A 215 17.52 -2.68 -8.06
N LEU A 216 16.20 -2.84 -8.10
CA LEU A 216 15.32 -3.07 -6.96
C LEU A 216 14.56 -4.39 -7.15
N PRO A 217 14.31 -5.16 -6.06
CA PRO A 217 13.45 -6.32 -6.17
C PRO A 217 12.01 -5.97 -6.57
N ASP A 218 11.41 -6.75 -7.48
CA ASP A 218 10.03 -6.57 -7.97
C ASP A 218 8.97 -6.71 -6.87
N ALA A 219 9.34 -7.42 -5.79
CA ALA A 219 8.54 -7.60 -4.60
C ALA A 219 8.59 -6.39 -3.65
N GLN A 220 9.29 -5.30 -3.96
CA GLN A 220 9.35 -4.11 -3.10
C GLN A 220 8.57 -2.93 -3.70
N GLU A 221 8.61 -1.79 -3.01
CA GLU A 221 8.25 -0.50 -3.60
C GLU A 221 9.08 -0.24 -4.86
N ARG A 222 8.39 0.15 -5.93
CA ARG A 222 9.00 0.44 -7.22
C ARG A 222 8.49 1.76 -7.78
N LYS A 223 9.27 2.30 -8.70
CA LYS A 223 8.83 3.41 -9.55
C LYS A 223 7.70 2.97 -10.46
N VAL A 224 6.94 3.93 -10.96
CA VAL A 224 5.90 3.74 -11.96
C VAL A 224 6.35 4.33 -13.29
N ASP A 225 5.80 3.82 -14.38
CA ASP A 225 5.92 4.43 -15.71
C ASP A 225 4.76 5.41 -15.90
N THR A 226 5.03 6.70 -15.77
CA THR A 226 3.98 7.74 -15.91
C THR A 226 3.63 8.10 -17.34
N ASN A 227 4.39 7.61 -18.32
CA ASN A 227 4.26 8.04 -19.70
C ASN A 227 4.00 6.87 -20.68
N ASN A 228 3.95 5.64 -20.15
CA ASN A 228 3.67 4.39 -20.84
C ASN A 228 4.68 4.11 -21.98
N ASP A 229 5.96 4.38 -21.74
CA ASP A 229 7.07 4.05 -22.65
C ASP A 229 7.78 2.73 -22.32
N GLY A 230 7.33 2.04 -21.26
CA GLY A 230 7.91 0.81 -20.73
C GLY A 230 9.09 1.04 -19.79
N THR A 231 9.35 2.28 -19.36
CA THR A 231 10.44 2.65 -18.46
C THR A 231 9.90 3.24 -17.16
N LEU A 232 10.28 2.64 -16.03
CA LEU A 232 9.94 3.20 -14.73
C LEU A 232 10.71 4.50 -14.49
N ASP A 233 10.01 5.62 -14.33
CA ASP A 233 10.62 6.95 -14.33
C ASP A 233 10.50 7.69 -13.00
N VAL A 234 9.36 7.60 -12.32
CA VAL A 234 9.10 8.36 -11.09
C VAL A 234 8.59 7.48 -9.95
N TRP A 235 8.84 7.91 -8.72
CA TRP A 235 8.20 7.31 -7.56
C TRP A 235 6.72 7.73 -7.49
N PRO A 236 5.82 6.83 -7.04
CA PRO A 236 4.37 7.07 -7.09
C PRO A 236 3.90 8.37 -6.43
N GLU A 237 4.54 8.83 -5.36
CA GLU A 237 4.20 10.07 -4.65
C GLU A 237 4.41 11.34 -5.49
N ASN A 238 5.18 11.24 -6.58
CA ASN A 238 5.43 12.33 -7.52
C ASN A 238 4.70 12.13 -8.85
N ALA A 239 3.99 11.01 -9.03
CA ALA A 239 3.37 10.62 -10.29
C ALA A 239 1.96 11.21 -10.49
N PHE A 240 1.27 11.53 -9.39
CA PHE A 240 -0.15 11.92 -9.38
C PHE A 240 -0.37 13.26 -8.68
#